data_AF-A0A662SU71-F1
#
_entry.id   AF-A0A662SU71-F1
#
_cell.length_a   1.000
_cell.length_b   1.000
_cell.length_c   1.000
_cell.angle_alpha   90.00
_cell.angle_beta   90.00
_cell.angle_gamma   90.00
#
_symmetry.space_group_name_H-M   'P 1'
#
loop_
_entity.id
_entity.type
_entity.pdbx_description
1 polymer ?
#
loop_
_entity_poly.entity_id
_entity_poly.type
_entity_poly.pdbx_seq_one_letter_code
_entity_poly.pdbx_strand_id
1 'polypeptide(L)'
;MGVSQLDLRSGKLVVVAHCLLNPNTKVLGVARRSSALWPLLKAIEDHDCSIFQLPCPELGYYGYNRFWATVEQLDTPGFRRYCRKLATLALDSLVELARNGIRILALVGVEGSPSCAVGKTTSGSWRGDPHLAGETRKVSKPGVFMAELIQLMREAGLDAPALDIREKSPEEGIRQLRLILRGSA
;
A
#
# COMPACT_ATOMS: atom_id res chain seq x y z
N MET A 1 -7.12 31.62 -16.55
CA MET A 1 -8.45 30.98 -16.39
C MET A 1 -8.79 31.00 -14.92
N GLY A 2 -9.86 31.70 -14.54
CA GLY A 2 -10.22 31.86 -13.13
C GLY A 2 -10.74 30.54 -12.58
N VAL A 3 -9.97 29.91 -11.70
CA VAL A 3 -10.49 28.80 -10.88
C VAL A 3 -11.60 29.38 -10.01
N SER A 4 -12.72 28.66 -9.89
CA SER A 4 -13.82 29.03 -9.01
C SER A 4 -13.30 29.35 -7.61
N GLN A 5 -13.72 30.47 -7.01
CA GLN A 5 -13.40 30.83 -5.62
C GLN A 5 -13.94 29.81 -4.59
N LEU A 6 -14.66 28.77 -5.03
CA LEU A 6 -15.21 27.68 -4.21
C LEU A 6 -14.41 26.37 -4.30
N ASP A 7 -13.25 26.35 -4.94
CA ASP A 7 -12.41 25.14 -4.97
C ASP A 7 -11.70 24.93 -3.62
N LEU A 8 -12.26 24.05 -2.79
CA LEU A 8 -11.80 23.76 -1.41
C LEU A 8 -10.81 22.60 -1.32
N ARG A 9 -10.26 22.11 -2.44
CA ARG A 9 -9.33 20.98 -2.42
C ARG A 9 -8.05 21.35 -1.67
N SER A 10 -7.69 20.55 -0.67
CA SER A 10 -6.49 20.79 0.16
C SER A 10 -5.16 20.64 -0.58
N GLY A 11 -5.18 19.94 -1.72
CA GLY A 11 -3.97 19.60 -2.47
C GLY A 11 -3.07 18.58 -1.77
N LYS A 12 -3.55 17.88 -0.73
CA LYS A 12 -2.77 16.88 0.03
C LYS A 12 -3.29 15.48 -0.22
N LEU A 13 -2.40 14.52 -0.45
CA LEU A 13 -2.75 13.14 -0.83
C LEU A 13 -1.94 12.10 -0.06
N VAL A 14 -2.61 11.05 0.41
CA VAL A 14 -2.00 9.86 0.99
C VAL A 14 -2.32 8.65 0.12
N VAL A 15 -1.29 7.91 -0.29
CA VAL A 15 -1.42 6.68 -1.08
C VAL A 15 -1.59 5.50 -0.14
N VAL A 16 -2.61 4.66 -0.32
CA VAL A 16 -2.99 3.62 0.64
C VAL A 16 -3.20 2.27 -0.04
N ALA A 17 -2.60 1.21 0.52
CA ALA A 17 -2.83 -0.16 0.09
C ALA A 17 -4.31 -0.57 0.22
N HIS A 18 -4.86 -1.22 -0.80
CA HIS A 18 -6.29 -1.54 -0.93
C HIS A 18 -6.90 -2.15 0.35
N CYS A 19 -6.27 -3.18 0.91
CA CYS A 19 -6.89 -3.95 1.99
C CYS A 19 -7.02 -3.19 3.32
N LEU A 20 -6.39 -2.02 3.47
CA LEU A 20 -6.63 -1.12 4.60
C LEU A 20 -8.00 -0.43 4.50
N LEU A 21 -8.53 -0.26 3.29
CA LEU A 21 -9.84 0.34 3.02
C LEU A 21 -10.90 -0.73 2.71
N ASN A 22 -10.50 -1.88 2.16
CA ASN A 22 -11.41 -2.96 1.78
C ASN A 22 -10.82 -4.34 2.16
N PRO A 23 -11.11 -4.87 3.37
CA PRO A 23 -10.58 -6.15 3.81
C PRO A 23 -11.06 -7.36 2.98
N ASN A 24 -12.12 -7.20 2.17
CA ASN A 24 -12.59 -8.26 1.25
C ASN A 24 -11.57 -8.64 0.17
N THR A 25 -10.53 -7.83 -0.02
CA THR A 25 -9.44 -8.12 -0.97
C THR A 25 -8.37 -9.08 -0.40
N LYS A 26 -8.41 -9.35 0.90
CA LYS A 26 -7.45 -10.23 1.57
C LYS A 26 -7.76 -11.69 1.27
N VAL A 27 -6.75 -12.55 1.45
CA VAL A 27 -6.97 -13.99 1.48
C VAL A 27 -7.92 -14.38 2.62
N LEU A 28 -8.67 -15.46 2.42
CA LEU A 28 -9.59 -15.99 3.43
C LEU A 28 -8.86 -16.28 4.76
N GLY A 29 -9.54 -16.02 5.89
CA GLY A 29 -9.05 -16.31 7.23
C GLY A 29 -8.04 -15.32 7.84
N VAL A 30 -7.49 -14.39 7.06
CA VAL A 30 -6.49 -13.42 7.58
C VAL A 30 -7.03 -12.02 7.86
N ALA A 31 -8.25 -11.69 7.44
CA ALA A 31 -8.87 -10.42 7.79
C ALA A 31 -8.99 -10.28 9.32
N ARG A 32 -8.73 -9.07 9.83
CA ARG A 32 -8.79 -8.74 11.27
C ARG A 32 -9.84 -7.68 11.59
N ARG A 33 -10.64 -7.34 10.59
CA ARG A 33 -11.69 -6.32 10.65
C ARG A 33 -12.74 -6.62 9.60
N SER A 34 -13.97 -6.20 9.88
CA SER A 34 -15.13 -6.36 8.99
C SER A 34 -15.22 -5.31 7.89
N SER A 35 -14.54 -4.16 8.05
CA SER A 35 -14.60 -3.03 7.12
C SER A 35 -13.26 -2.28 7.06
N ALA A 36 -13.25 -1.07 6.49
CA ALA A 36 -12.07 -0.21 6.44
C ALA A 36 -11.42 -0.01 7.82
N LEU A 37 -10.14 0.32 7.84
CA LEU A 37 -9.44 0.75 9.04
C LEU A 37 -9.84 2.19 9.38
N TRP A 38 -11.02 2.37 9.98
CA TRP A 38 -11.57 3.70 10.30
C TRP A 38 -10.59 4.62 11.06
N PRO A 39 -9.80 4.15 12.04
CA PRO A 39 -8.79 4.98 12.68
C PRO A 39 -7.72 5.55 11.73
N LEU A 40 -7.37 4.83 10.65
CA LEU A 40 -6.48 5.33 9.60
C LEU A 40 -7.16 6.43 8.78
N LEU A 41 -8.41 6.18 8.33
CA LEU A 41 -9.18 7.18 7.58
C LEU A 41 -9.35 8.46 8.40
N LYS A 42 -9.67 8.31 9.69
CA LYS A 42 -9.81 9.45 10.60
C LYS A 42 -8.50 10.24 10.73
N ALA A 43 -7.36 9.55 10.86
CA ALA A 43 -6.07 10.23 10.93
C ALA A 43 -5.72 11.01 9.65
N ILE A 44 -6.14 10.52 8.48
CA ILE A 44 -5.96 11.19 7.18
C ILE A 44 -6.91 12.40 7.08
N GLU A 45 -8.18 12.23 7.46
CA GLU A 45 -9.19 13.28 7.50
C GLU A 45 -8.79 14.42 8.45
N ASP A 46 -8.31 14.10 9.65
CA ASP A 46 -7.87 15.08 10.66
C ASP A 46 -6.74 16.02 10.18
N HIS A 47 -6.10 15.71 9.05
CA HIS A 47 -5.03 16.51 8.42
C HIS A 47 -5.41 17.01 7.02
N ASP A 48 -6.70 17.04 6.69
CA ASP A 48 -7.26 17.49 5.41
C ASP A 48 -6.61 16.80 4.21
N CYS A 49 -6.31 15.51 4.32
CA CYS A 49 -5.69 14.75 3.24
C CYS A 49 -6.73 13.93 2.47
N SER A 50 -6.58 13.88 1.15
CA SER A 50 -7.32 12.94 0.29
C SER A 50 -6.61 11.59 0.21
N ILE A 51 -7.31 10.56 -0.25
CA ILE A 51 -6.78 9.19 -0.36
C ILE A 51 -6.65 8.78 -1.82
N PHE A 52 -5.48 8.28 -2.21
CA PHE A 52 -5.29 7.50 -3.44
C PHE A 52 -5.25 6.02 -3.10
N GLN A 53 -6.30 5.28 -3.46
CA GLN A 53 -6.37 3.85 -3.19
C GLN A 53 -5.61 3.07 -4.26
N LEU A 54 -4.61 2.29 -3.84
CA LEU A 54 -3.89 1.37 -4.71
C LEU A 54 -4.72 0.11 -5.02
N PRO A 55 -4.49 -0.57 -6.15
CA PRO A 55 -5.07 -1.89 -6.41
C PRO A 55 -4.50 -2.94 -5.46
N CYS A 56 -5.21 -4.08 -5.34
CA CYS A 56 -4.69 -5.26 -4.65
C CYS A 56 -4.07 -6.21 -5.69
N PRO A 57 -2.74 -6.33 -5.78
CA PRO A 57 -2.10 -7.15 -6.80
C PRO A 57 -2.42 -8.63 -6.63
N GLU A 58 -2.49 -9.13 -5.39
CA GLU A 58 -2.82 -10.54 -5.13
C GLU A 58 -4.25 -10.88 -5.58
N LEU A 59 -5.23 -10.01 -5.29
CA LEU A 59 -6.61 -10.21 -5.72
C LEU A 59 -6.73 -10.16 -7.24
N GLY A 60 -6.10 -9.18 -7.89
CA GLY A 60 -6.20 -9.03 -9.34
C GLY A 60 -5.43 -10.08 -10.15
N TYR A 61 -4.44 -10.73 -9.54
CA TYR A 61 -3.65 -11.78 -10.19
C TYR A 61 -4.18 -13.19 -9.90
N TYR A 62 -4.42 -13.53 -8.63
CA TYR A 62 -4.85 -14.87 -8.21
C TYR A 62 -6.37 -14.99 -8.02
N GLY A 63 -7.08 -13.88 -7.93
CA GLY A 63 -8.49 -13.88 -7.55
C GLY A 63 -8.72 -14.13 -6.06
N TYR A 64 -9.97 -14.47 -5.74
CA TYR A 64 -10.42 -14.68 -4.37
C TYR A 64 -9.96 -16.03 -3.80
N ASN A 65 -10.05 -17.09 -4.61
CA ASN A 65 -9.78 -18.47 -4.23
C ASN A 65 -8.27 -18.77 -4.25
N ARG A 66 -7.52 -18.15 -3.35
CA ARG A 66 -6.06 -18.30 -3.22
C ARG A 66 -5.66 -18.67 -1.80
N PHE A 67 -4.46 -19.22 -1.64
CA PHE A 67 -3.81 -19.37 -0.34
C PHE A 67 -2.97 -18.14 0.01
N TRP A 68 -2.53 -18.06 1.27
CA TRP A 68 -1.53 -17.08 1.66
C TRP A 68 -0.18 -17.44 1.03
N ALA A 69 0.65 -16.44 0.77
CA ALA A 69 1.93 -16.61 0.10
C ALA A 69 3.06 -15.90 0.83
N THR A 70 4.27 -16.39 0.67
CA THR A 70 5.50 -15.64 1.03
C THR A 70 5.92 -14.76 -0.13
N VAL A 71 6.77 -13.78 0.15
CA VAL A 71 7.38 -12.96 -0.90
C VAL A 71 8.14 -13.81 -1.91
N GLU A 72 8.79 -14.91 -1.51
CA GLU A 72 9.51 -15.81 -2.44
C GLU A 72 8.56 -16.52 -3.44
N GLN A 73 7.33 -16.83 -3.03
CA GLN A 73 6.34 -17.42 -3.93
C GLN A 73 5.76 -16.39 -4.92
N LEU A 74 5.72 -15.11 -4.52
CA LEU A 74 5.21 -14.02 -5.37
C LEU A 74 6.31 -13.39 -6.23
N ASP A 75 7.57 -13.43 -5.80
CA ASP A 75 8.71 -12.83 -6.49
C ASP A 75 9.12 -13.67 -7.70
N THR A 76 8.22 -13.69 -8.69
CA THR A 76 8.37 -14.40 -9.96
C THR A 76 8.38 -13.39 -11.11
N PRO A 77 9.00 -13.70 -12.25
CA PRO A 77 8.98 -12.79 -13.40
C PRO A 77 7.56 -12.42 -13.87
N GLY A 78 6.61 -13.36 -13.80
CA GLY A 78 5.23 -13.13 -14.21
C GLY A 78 4.49 -12.14 -13.29
N PHE A 79 4.56 -12.38 -11.98
CA PHE A 79 3.91 -11.50 -11.01
C PHE A 79 4.59 -10.13 -10.93
N ARG A 80 5.92 -10.05 -11.04
CA ARG A 80 6.63 -8.75 -11.13
C ARG A 80 6.17 -7.92 -12.32
N ARG A 81 6.07 -8.50 -13.52
CA ARG A 81 5.55 -7.76 -14.69
C ARG A 81 4.13 -7.26 -14.46
N TYR A 82 3.28 -8.07 -13.84
CA TYR A 82 1.92 -7.66 -13.47
C TYR A 82 1.93 -6.50 -12.45
N CYS A 83 2.74 -6.61 -11.40
CA CYS A 83 2.93 -5.55 -10.41
C CYS A 83 3.46 -4.25 -11.03
N ARG A 84 4.48 -4.32 -11.90
CA ARG A 84 5.00 -3.16 -12.64
C ARG A 84 3.91 -2.49 -13.44
N LYS A 85 3.08 -3.25 -14.18
CA LYS A 85 1.93 -2.70 -14.94
C LYS A 85 0.97 -1.93 -14.03
N LEU A 86 0.56 -2.51 -12.90
CA LEU A 86 -0.32 -1.82 -11.94
C LEU A 86 0.35 -0.58 -11.34
N ALA A 87 1.64 -0.66 -11.05
CA ALA A 87 2.41 0.42 -10.45
C ALA A 87 2.56 1.58 -11.44
N THR A 88 2.79 1.31 -12.72
CA THR A 88 2.80 2.33 -13.79
C THR A 88 1.46 3.05 -13.89
N LEU A 89 0.33 2.32 -13.90
CA LEU A 89 -1.00 2.95 -13.94
C LEU A 89 -1.26 3.88 -12.73
N ALA A 90 -0.82 3.46 -11.54
CA ALA A 90 -0.89 4.30 -10.36
C ALA A 90 0.04 5.52 -10.49
N LEU A 91 1.28 5.31 -10.93
CA LEU A 91 2.28 6.37 -11.11
C LEU A 91 1.82 7.45 -12.08
N ASP A 92 1.23 7.08 -13.22
CA ASP A 92 0.75 8.05 -14.21
C ASP A 92 -0.23 9.05 -13.57
N SER A 93 -1.13 8.55 -12.73
CA SER A 93 -2.06 9.41 -11.97
C SER A 93 -1.33 10.25 -10.92
N LEU A 94 -0.37 9.67 -10.19
CA LEU A 94 0.40 10.38 -9.17
C LEU A 94 1.27 11.50 -9.76
N VAL A 95 1.89 11.27 -10.93
CA VAL A 95 2.66 12.26 -11.67
C VAL A 95 1.76 13.39 -12.18
N GLU A 96 0.58 13.05 -12.72
CA GLU A 96 -0.40 14.05 -13.15
C GLU A 96 -0.86 14.92 -11.97
N LEU A 97 -1.14 14.31 -10.82
CA LEU A 97 -1.52 15.05 -9.62
C LEU A 97 -0.37 15.95 -9.14
N ALA A 98 0.85 15.40 -9.05
CA ALA A 98 2.02 16.13 -8.57
C ALA A 98 2.37 17.33 -9.46
N ARG A 99 2.37 17.18 -10.78
CA ARG A 99 2.65 18.29 -11.71
C ARG A 99 1.60 19.40 -11.67
N ASN A 100 0.41 19.12 -11.14
CA ASN A 100 -0.68 20.07 -10.92
C ASN A 100 -0.78 20.54 -9.46
N GLY A 101 0.30 20.42 -8.69
CA GLY A 101 0.40 21.00 -7.34
C GLY A 101 -0.17 20.15 -6.21
N ILE A 102 -0.57 18.90 -6.47
CA ILE A 102 -1.02 17.98 -5.43
C ILE A 102 0.20 17.32 -4.77
N ARG A 103 0.31 17.50 -3.45
CA ARG A 103 1.42 16.99 -2.64
C ARG A 103 1.11 15.56 -2.17
N ILE A 104 1.92 14.60 -2.58
CA ILE A 104 1.87 13.22 -2.11
C ILE A 104 2.65 13.15 -0.79
N LEU A 105 1.94 13.01 0.32
CA LEU A 105 2.53 13.15 1.66
C LEU A 105 3.01 11.83 2.27
N ALA A 106 2.40 10.70 1.89
CA ALA A 106 2.79 9.40 2.41
C ALA A 106 2.35 8.24 1.51
N LEU A 107 3.10 7.14 1.56
CA LEU A 107 2.74 5.83 1.02
C LEU A 107 2.53 4.83 2.17
N VAL A 108 1.32 4.30 2.28
CA VAL A 108 0.91 3.42 3.38
C VAL A 108 0.73 1.99 2.89
N GLY A 109 1.65 1.13 3.32
CA GLY A 109 1.67 -0.31 3.10
C GLY A 109 1.05 -1.14 4.23
N VAL A 110 1.15 -2.45 4.10
CA VAL A 110 0.62 -3.43 5.07
C VAL A 110 1.75 -4.31 5.54
N GLU A 111 2.09 -4.23 6.83
CA GLU A 111 3.20 -5.00 7.40
C GLU A 111 2.98 -6.49 7.17
N GLY A 112 3.97 -7.15 6.60
CA GLY A 112 3.96 -8.59 6.35
C GLY A 112 3.30 -9.00 5.04
N SER A 113 2.68 -8.10 4.27
CA SER A 113 2.15 -8.49 2.96
C SER A 113 3.31 -8.83 2.01
N PRO A 114 3.26 -9.98 1.31
CA PRO A 114 4.26 -10.36 0.31
C PRO A 114 4.27 -9.42 -0.91
N SER A 115 3.19 -8.66 -1.14
CA SER A 115 3.11 -7.68 -2.22
C SER A 115 3.11 -6.23 -1.73
N CYS A 116 2.38 -5.92 -0.66
CA CYS A 116 2.01 -4.54 -0.27
C CYS A 116 2.74 -4.00 0.96
N ALA A 117 3.69 -4.74 1.53
CA ALA A 117 4.57 -4.19 2.57
C ALA A 117 5.55 -3.20 1.95
N VAL A 118 5.81 -2.06 2.60
CA VAL A 118 6.81 -1.09 2.14
C VAL A 118 8.19 -1.31 2.78
N GLY A 119 8.24 -1.88 3.99
CA GLY A 119 9.50 -2.05 4.73
C GLY A 119 9.71 -3.44 5.32
N LYS A 120 8.63 -4.15 5.72
CA LYS A 120 8.76 -5.46 6.36
C LYS A 120 7.75 -6.46 5.81
N THR A 121 8.22 -7.48 5.09
CA THR A 121 7.39 -8.51 4.46
C THR A 121 7.53 -9.88 5.13
N THR A 122 6.69 -10.84 4.72
CA THR A 122 6.73 -12.24 5.18
C THR A 122 7.55 -13.09 4.21
N SER A 123 8.54 -13.81 4.75
CA SER A 123 9.44 -14.68 3.99
C SER A 123 9.40 -16.10 4.52
N GLY A 124 9.56 -17.06 3.61
CA GLY A 124 9.59 -18.49 3.89
C GLY A 124 9.78 -19.31 2.63
N SER A 125 10.48 -20.43 2.73
CA SER A 125 10.88 -21.28 1.60
C SER A 125 9.81 -22.32 1.21
N TRP A 126 8.53 -21.92 1.27
CA TRP A 126 7.41 -22.81 0.95
C TRP A 126 7.33 -23.12 -0.53
N ARG A 127 7.07 -24.40 -0.84
CA ARG A 127 6.91 -24.94 -2.19
C ARG A 127 6.22 -26.29 -2.11
N GLY A 128 5.56 -26.72 -3.20
CA GLY A 128 4.86 -28.00 -3.24
C GLY A 128 3.54 -27.97 -2.47
N ASP A 129 3.27 -29.01 -1.67
CA ASP A 129 2.03 -29.18 -0.92
C ASP A 129 1.82 -28.06 0.13
N PRO A 130 0.74 -27.27 0.04
CA PRO A 130 0.42 -26.22 1.01
C PRO A 130 0.29 -26.70 2.46
N HIS A 131 -0.04 -27.97 2.71
CA HIS A 131 -0.12 -28.51 4.08
C HIS A 131 1.25 -28.61 4.75
N LEU A 132 2.33 -28.62 3.96
CA LEU A 132 3.72 -28.62 4.45
C LEU A 132 4.26 -27.19 4.66
N ALA A 133 3.44 -26.16 4.46
CA ALA A 133 3.81 -24.77 4.74
C ALA A 133 4.06 -24.60 6.26
N GLY A 134 5.34 -24.58 6.64
CA GLY A 134 5.79 -24.41 8.01
C GLY A 134 5.89 -22.94 8.45
N GLU A 135 6.78 -22.65 9.39
CA GLU A 135 6.92 -21.30 9.93
C GLU A 135 7.37 -20.25 8.89
N THR A 136 6.95 -19.01 9.11
CA THR A 136 7.46 -17.84 8.37
C THR A 136 8.20 -16.92 9.30
N ARG A 137 9.05 -16.08 8.71
CA ARG A 137 9.68 -14.97 9.42
C ARG A 137 9.38 -13.65 8.76
N LYS A 138 9.52 -12.57 9.53
CA LYS A 138 9.52 -11.21 8.98
C LYS A 138 10.93 -10.83 8.54
N VAL A 139 11.04 -10.19 7.39
CA VAL A 139 12.30 -9.69 6.82
C VAL A 139 12.14 -8.25 6.39
N SER A 140 13.19 -7.45 6.56
CA SER A 140 13.21 -6.02 6.24
C SER A 140 13.42 -5.80 4.73
N LYS A 141 12.38 -6.03 3.95
CA LYS A 141 12.31 -5.70 2.52
C LYS A 141 10.86 -5.39 2.12
N PRO A 142 10.62 -4.58 1.07
CA PRO A 142 9.28 -4.39 0.54
C PRO A 142 8.71 -5.69 -0.05
N GLY A 143 7.39 -5.74 -0.14
CA GLY A 143 6.70 -6.71 -0.99
C GLY A 143 6.85 -6.38 -2.47
N VAL A 144 6.54 -7.35 -3.33
CA VAL A 144 6.83 -7.26 -4.78
C VAL A 144 6.21 -6.03 -5.44
N PHE A 145 4.95 -5.71 -5.13
CA PHE A 145 4.26 -4.57 -5.74
C PHE A 145 4.79 -3.23 -5.26
N MET A 146 5.02 -3.09 -3.94
CA MET A 146 5.58 -1.85 -3.39
C MET A 146 7.02 -1.64 -3.84
N ALA A 147 7.80 -2.70 -4.04
CA ALA A 147 9.14 -2.57 -4.61
C ALA A 147 9.11 -1.89 -5.98
N GLU A 148 8.23 -2.35 -6.88
CA GLU A 148 8.06 -1.76 -8.22
C GLU A 148 7.53 -0.31 -8.15
N LEU A 149 6.52 -0.06 -7.30
CA LEU A 149 5.93 1.28 -7.16
C LEU A 149 6.93 2.30 -6.56
N ILE A 150 7.63 1.93 -5.49
CA ILE A 150 8.62 2.81 -4.85
C ILE A 150 9.76 3.12 -5.82
N GLN A 151 10.23 2.14 -6.60
CA GLN A 151 11.24 2.36 -7.62
C GLN A 151 10.75 3.35 -8.68
N LEU A 152 9.54 3.14 -9.23
CA LEU A 152 8.93 4.02 -10.21
C LEU A 152 8.72 5.45 -9.70
N MET A 153 8.23 5.59 -8.47
CA MET A 153 8.04 6.89 -7.84
C MET A 153 9.37 7.65 -7.72
N ARG A 154 10.44 6.96 -7.29
CA ARG A 154 11.79 7.54 -7.22
C ARG A 154 12.34 7.95 -8.59
N GLU A 155 12.17 7.09 -9.59
CA GLU A 155 12.56 7.39 -10.98
C GLU A 155 11.83 8.62 -11.53
N ALA A 156 10.60 8.86 -11.09
CA ALA A 156 9.79 10.03 -11.45
C ALA A 156 10.01 11.27 -10.53
N GLY A 157 10.92 11.20 -9.55
CA GLY A 157 11.16 12.30 -8.60
C GLY A 157 10.03 12.53 -7.60
N LEU A 158 9.17 11.52 -7.38
CA LEU A 158 8.11 11.54 -6.38
C LEU A 158 8.58 10.87 -5.09
N ASP A 159 9.25 11.62 -4.23
CA ASP A 159 9.65 11.15 -2.91
C ASP A 159 8.54 11.38 -1.88
N ALA A 160 8.07 10.30 -1.27
CA ALA A 160 7.11 10.34 -0.17
C ALA A 160 7.53 9.35 0.93
N PRO A 161 7.45 9.74 2.22
CA PRO A 161 7.67 8.81 3.32
C PRO A 161 6.75 7.60 3.22
N ALA A 162 7.35 6.40 3.32
CA ALA A 162 6.62 5.15 3.29
C ALA A 162 6.58 4.51 4.69
N LEU A 163 5.40 4.04 5.10
CA LEU A 163 5.24 3.30 6.35
C LEU A 163 4.31 2.09 6.17
N ASP A 164 4.48 1.09 7.04
CA ASP A 164 3.62 -0.08 7.09
C ASP A 164 2.60 0.04 8.24
N ILE A 165 1.35 -0.35 7.99
CA ILE A 165 0.36 -0.58 9.05
C ILE A 165 0.36 -2.06 9.42
N ARG A 166 0.60 -2.36 10.69
CA ARG A 166 0.41 -3.70 11.26
C ARG A 166 -1.03 -3.87 11.70
N GLU A 167 -1.81 -4.70 11.02
CA GLU A 167 -3.25 -4.78 11.27
C GLU A 167 -3.66 -5.27 12.66
N LYS A 168 -2.82 -6.08 13.31
CA LYS A 168 -3.07 -6.56 14.69
C LYS A 168 -2.85 -5.47 15.75
N SER A 169 -2.13 -4.40 15.41
CA SER A 169 -1.76 -3.31 16.31
C SER A 169 -1.48 -2.05 15.47
N PRO A 170 -2.52 -1.46 14.85
CA PRO A 170 -2.37 -0.36 13.89
C PRO A 170 -1.97 0.97 14.53
N GLU A 171 -2.05 1.09 15.86
CA GLU A 171 -1.90 2.34 16.61
C GLU A 171 -0.56 3.00 16.34
N GLU A 172 0.52 2.22 16.31
CA GLU A 172 1.87 2.74 16.08
C GLU A 172 2.06 3.27 14.66
N GLY A 173 1.59 2.53 13.66
CA GLY A 173 1.66 2.98 12.27
C GLY A 173 0.80 4.24 12.04
N ILE A 174 -0.37 4.32 12.67
CA ILE A 174 -1.21 5.53 12.61
C ILE A 174 -0.54 6.71 13.33
N ARG A 175 0.13 6.47 14.46
CA ARG A 175 0.91 7.51 15.16
C ARG A 175 2.02 8.05 14.27
N GLN A 176 2.77 7.18 13.60
CA GLN A 176 3.81 7.58 12.65
C GLN A 176 3.25 8.36 11.47
N LEU A 177 2.12 7.92 10.90
CA LEU A 177 1.44 8.67 9.84
C LEU A 177 1.08 10.08 10.30
N ARG A 178 0.49 10.25 11.49
CA ARG A 178 0.17 11.59 12.03
C ARG A 178 1.42 12.48 12.15
N LEU A 179 2.56 11.93 12.55
CA LEU A 179 3.81 12.69 12.60
C LEU A 179 4.26 13.15 11.21
N ILE A 180 4.17 12.27 10.21
CA ILE A 180 4.50 12.60 8.80
C ILE A 180 3.57 13.71 8.28
N LEU A 181 2.27 13.59 8.51
CA LEU A 181 1.28 14.55 8.03
C LEU A 181 1.41 15.92 8.70
N ARG A 182 1.77 15.96 10.00
CA ARG A 182 2.06 17.22 10.72
C ARG A 182 3.33 17.90 10.23
N GLY A 183 4.40 17.14 10.00
CA GLY A 183 5.67 17.69 9.47
C GLY A 183 5.56 18.17 8.03
N SER A 184 4.48 17.80 7.33
CA SER A 184 4.19 18.20 5.96
C SER A 184 3.18 19.34 5.86
N ALA A 185 2.62 19.79 7.00
CA ALA A 185 1.59 20.83 7.05
C ALA A 185 2.12 22.20 6.58
#